data_AF-A0A7C5LSM0-F1
#
_entry.id   AF-A0A7C5LSM0-F1
#
_cell.length_a   1.000
_cell.length_b   1.000
_cell.length_c   1.000
_cell.angle_alpha   90.00
_cell.angle_beta   90.00
_cell.angle_gamma   90.00
#
_symmetry.space_group_name_H-M   'P 1'
#
loop_
_entity.id
_entity.type
_entity.pdbx_description
1 polymer ?
#
loop_
_entity_poly.entity_id
_entity_poly.type
_entity_poly.pdbx_seq_one_letter_code
_entity_poly.pdbx_strand_id
1 'polypeptide(L)'
;MNDLVFEPYAAEQRWQMPAPLPGQAWQELLAEYLAALARACAGAGPCVIGHLKALALFPGGGYLRASAVSAHHPPTLDGRAPDGLQALDLTLNLLVYGLPHTALERIATEEAAKLAARRGGQVDTHTAAHHHPPGEHPHAGE
;
A
#
# COMPACT_ATOMS: atom_id res chain seq x y z
N MET A 1 -0.16 28.17 12.37
CA MET A 1 0.29 26.76 12.35
C MET A 1 -0.14 26.20 11.01
N ASN A 2 0.79 25.64 10.24
CA ASN A 2 0.40 24.89 9.03
C ASN A 2 -0.15 23.56 9.52
N ASP A 3 -1.47 23.43 9.60
CA ASP A 3 -2.10 22.16 9.95
C ASP A 3 -1.80 21.16 8.83
N LEU A 4 -1.10 20.08 9.16
CA LEU A 4 -0.87 19.00 8.22
C LEU A 4 -2.20 18.29 8.00
N VAL A 5 -2.71 18.37 6.77
CA VAL A 5 -3.92 17.66 6.35
C VAL A 5 -3.70 16.15 6.47
N PHE A 6 -4.66 15.44 7.06
CA PHE A 6 -4.68 13.99 7.16
C PHE A 6 -5.76 13.41 6.26
N GLU A 7 -5.35 12.80 5.16
CA GLU A 7 -6.25 12.14 4.21
C GLU A 7 -5.74 10.71 3.96
N PRO A 8 -6.34 9.68 4.58
CA PRO A 8 -5.92 8.30 4.37
C PRO A 8 -6.21 7.86 2.93
N TYR A 9 -5.35 7.01 2.38
CA TYR A 9 -5.58 6.35 1.10
C TYR A 9 -5.57 4.84 1.29
N ALA A 10 -6.56 4.17 0.71
CA ALA A 10 -6.66 2.71 0.72
C ALA A 10 -6.99 2.21 -0.69
N ALA A 11 -6.37 1.10 -1.08
CA ALA A 11 -6.58 0.50 -2.39
C ALA A 11 -6.42 -1.01 -2.35
N GLU A 12 -7.11 -1.67 -3.27
CA GLU A 12 -6.85 -3.05 -3.64
C GLU A 12 -6.04 -3.07 -4.93
N GLN A 13 -5.02 -3.91 -4.97
CA GLN A 13 -4.14 -4.05 -6.12
C GLN A 13 -4.04 -5.51 -6.52
N ARG A 14 -4.25 -5.77 -7.81
CA ARG A 14 -4.04 -7.10 -8.40
C ARG A 14 -2.77 -7.07 -9.23
N TRP A 15 -1.71 -7.68 -8.71
CA TRP A 15 -0.43 -7.81 -9.38
C TRP A 15 -0.39 -9.11 -10.19
N GLN A 16 0.09 -9.05 -11.43
CA GLN A 16 0.18 -10.20 -12.34
C GLN A 16 1.56 -10.24 -12.97
N MET A 17 2.25 -11.37 -12.83
CA MET A 17 3.60 -11.58 -13.33
C MET A 17 3.60 -12.47 -14.59
N PRO A 18 4.57 -12.32 -15.50
CA PRO A 18 4.59 -13.08 -16.74
C PRO A 18 4.83 -14.58 -16.51
N ALA A 19 5.42 -14.94 -15.37
CA ALA A 19 5.62 -16.32 -14.93
C ALA A 19 5.39 -16.45 -13.41
N PRO A 20 5.07 -17.65 -12.91
CA PRO A 20 5.04 -17.94 -11.48
C PRO A 20 6.32 -17.52 -10.75
N LEU A 21 6.17 -16.82 -9.63
CA LEU A 21 7.29 -16.39 -8.80
C LEU A 21 7.44 -17.24 -7.53
N PRO A 22 8.67 -17.43 -7.02
CA PRO A 22 8.87 -17.94 -5.67
C PRO A 22 8.36 -16.91 -4.65
N GLY A 23 7.95 -17.37 -3.47
CA GLY A 23 7.42 -16.52 -2.41
C GLY A 23 8.38 -15.44 -1.95
N GLN A 24 9.69 -15.72 -2.02
CA GLN A 24 10.74 -14.74 -1.72
C GLN A 24 10.77 -13.59 -2.71
N ALA A 25 10.52 -13.83 -4.00
CA ALA A 25 10.48 -12.76 -4.99
C ALA A 25 9.26 -11.84 -4.78
N TRP A 26 8.14 -12.36 -4.26
CA TRP A 26 7.01 -11.54 -3.82
C TRP A 26 7.33 -10.69 -2.58
N GLN A 27 8.05 -11.25 -1.61
CA GLN A 27 8.55 -10.50 -0.45
C GLN A 27 9.45 -9.33 -0.87
N GLU A 28 10.41 -9.59 -1.75
CA GLU A 28 11.32 -8.58 -2.31
C GLU A 28 10.55 -7.50 -3.08
N LEU A 29 9.56 -7.89 -3.89
CA LEU A 29 8.70 -6.97 -4.63
C LEU A 29 7.96 -6.03 -3.67
N LEU A 30 7.34 -6.55 -2.59
CA LEU A 30 6.62 -5.69 -1.64
C LEU A 30 7.54 -4.78 -0.84
N ALA A 31 8.73 -5.25 -0.45
CA ALA A 31 9.72 -4.40 0.20
C ALA A 31 10.20 -3.28 -0.75
N GLU A 32 10.48 -3.61 -2.01
CA GLU A 32 10.86 -2.62 -3.02
C GLU A 32 9.73 -1.60 -3.25
N TYR A 33 8.49 -2.07 -3.32
CA TYR A 33 7.32 -1.23 -3.51
C TYR A 33 7.12 -0.23 -2.37
N LEU A 34 7.08 -0.69 -1.11
CA LEU A 34 6.86 0.20 0.03
C LEU A 34 8.02 1.19 0.22
N ALA A 35 9.25 0.76 -0.07
CA ALA A 35 10.40 1.66 -0.04
C ALA A 35 10.28 2.75 -1.12
N ALA A 36 9.81 2.40 -2.32
CA ALA A 36 9.55 3.35 -3.39
C ALA A 36 8.42 4.33 -3.02
N LEU A 37 7.31 3.84 -2.46
CA LEU A 37 6.22 4.68 -1.95
C LEU A 37 6.69 5.68 -0.90
N ALA A 38 7.46 5.21 0.09
CA ALA A 38 7.98 6.07 1.15
C ALA A 38 8.88 7.19 0.59
N ARG A 39 9.77 6.85 -0.35
CA ARG A 39 10.62 7.85 -1.05
C ARG A 39 9.81 8.81 -1.90
N ALA A 40 8.80 8.32 -2.62
CA ALA A 40 7.95 9.15 -3.46
C ALA A 40 7.11 10.13 -2.63
N CYS A 41 6.58 9.69 -1.48
CA CYS A 41 5.88 10.58 -0.53
C CYS A 41 6.83 11.67 0.00
N ALA A 42 8.03 11.30 0.45
CA ALA A 42 9.02 12.27 0.93
C ALA A 42 9.48 13.25 -0.16
N GLY A 43 9.53 12.80 -1.42
CA GLY A 43 9.87 13.64 -2.57
C GLY A 43 8.72 14.53 -3.08
N ALA A 44 7.47 14.23 -2.73
CA ALA A 44 6.30 14.97 -3.19
C ALA A 44 6.07 16.29 -2.44
N GLY A 45 6.69 16.46 -1.27
CA GLY A 45 6.61 17.68 -0.47
C GLY A 45 6.80 17.43 1.01
N PRO A 46 6.69 18.49 1.85
CA PRO A 46 6.72 18.35 3.30
C PRO A 46 5.60 17.43 3.78
N CYS A 47 5.96 16.27 4.33
CA CYS A 47 5.01 15.27 4.79
C CYS A 47 5.55 14.51 6.01
N VAL A 48 4.65 13.83 6.73
CA VAL A 48 5.01 12.88 7.78
C VAL A 48 4.38 11.54 7.45
N ILE A 49 5.21 10.51 7.27
CA ILE A 49 4.74 9.13 7.07
C ILE A 49 4.30 8.59 8.43
N GLY A 50 2.98 8.40 8.61
CA GLY A 50 2.44 7.70 9.78
C GLY A 50 2.68 6.20 9.65
N HIS A 51 2.14 5.59 8.59
CA HIS A 51 2.50 4.23 8.16
C HIS A 51 1.99 3.92 6.75
N LEU A 52 2.77 3.12 6.03
CA LEU A 52 2.39 2.47 4.78
C LEU A 52 2.29 0.97 5.06
N LYS A 53 1.16 0.35 4.74
CA LYS A 53 0.92 -1.08 5.00
C LYS A 53 0.41 -1.75 3.75
N ALA A 54 0.98 -2.90 3.44
CA ALA A 54 0.47 -3.79 2.41
C ALA A 54 0.23 -5.18 2.99
N LEU A 55 -0.90 -5.80 2.63
CA LEU A 55 -1.31 -7.11 3.12
C LEU A 55 -1.86 -7.95 1.96
N ALA A 56 -1.31 -9.14 1.78
CA ALA A 56 -1.88 -10.18 0.94
C ALA A 56 -2.29 -11.36 1.83
N LEU A 57 -3.48 -11.88 1.60
CA LEU A 57 -4.03 -13.04 2.31
C LEU A 57 -4.08 -14.24 1.36
N PHE A 58 -3.79 -15.43 1.89
CA PHE A 58 -3.76 -16.67 1.13
C PHE A 58 -4.71 -17.70 1.75
N PRO A 59 -5.18 -18.70 0.97
CA PRO A 59 -5.95 -19.82 1.50
C PRO A 59 -5.25 -20.50 2.68
N GLY A 60 -6.02 -21.04 3.62
CA GLY A 60 -5.49 -21.70 4.80
C GLY A 60 -4.91 -20.76 5.86
N GLY A 61 -5.18 -19.45 5.77
CA GLY A 61 -4.78 -18.45 6.77
C GLY A 61 -3.34 -17.95 6.63
N GLY A 62 -2.66 -18.30 5.54
CA GLY A 62 -1.36 -17.72 5.21
C GLY A 62 -1.47 -16.24 4.86
N TYR A 63 -0.39 -15.48 5.08
CA TYR A 63 -0.35 -14.07 4.72
C TYR A 63 1.07 -13.63 4.36
N LEU A 64 1.15 -12.50 3.66
CA LEU A 64 2.36 -11.70 3.49
C LEU A 64 2.02 -10.24 3.78
N ARG A 65 2.75 -9.63 4.70
CA ARG A 65 2.57 -8.25 5.13
C ARG A 65 3.87 -7.48 4.97
N ALA A 66 3.78 -6.25 4.47
CA ALA A 66 4.88 -5.29 4.45
C ALA A 66 4.45 -4.00 5.18
N SER A 67 5.38 -3.35 5.86
CA SER A 67 5.11 -2.07 6.53
C SER A 67 6.30 -1.13 6.47
N ALA A 68 6.04 0.16 6.27
CA ALA A 68 7.06 1.22 6.27
C ALA A 68 6.55 2.44 7.04
N VAL A 69 7.43 3.06 7.83
CA VAL A 69 7.12 4.27 8.63
C VAL A 69 8.08 5.43 8.33
N SER A 70 9.03 5.22 7.42
CA SER A 70 10.05 6.21 7.08
C SER A 70 10.63 5.91 5.69
N ALA A 71 11.03 6.95 4.96
CA ALA A 71 11.78 6.81 3.71
C ALA A 71 13.26 6.43 3.94
N HIS A 72 13.76 6.55 5.17
CA HIS A 72 15.16 6.30 5.52
C HIS A 72 15.44 4.89 6.05
N HIS A 73 14.39 4.10 6.29
CA HIS A 73 14.52 2.76 6.82
C HIS A 73 13.89 1.74 5.85
N PRO A 74 14.48 0.54 5.74
CA PRO A 74 13.87 -0.51 4.94
C PRO A 74 12.50 -0.88 5.51
N PRO A 75 11.52 -1.26 4.66
CA PRO A 75 10.26 -1.81 5.13
C PRO A 75 10.46 -3.09 5.92
N THR A 76 9.62 -3.31 6.93
CA THR A 76 9.54 -4.58 7.65
C THR A 76 8.63 -5.53 6.89
N LEU A 77 9.03 -6.79 6.78
CA LEU A 77 8.24 -7.87 6.20
C LEU A 77 7.82 -8.86 7.29
N ASP A 78 6.64 -9.43 7.15
CA ASP A 78 6.12 -10.50 8.01
C ASP A 78 5.26 -11.47 7.18
N GLY A 79 5.32 -12.75 7.50
CA GLY A 79 4.71 -13.80 6.66
C GLY A 79 5.43 -14.05 5.34
N ARG A 80 4.86 -14.92 4.49
CA ARG A 80 5.45 -15.36 3.22
C ARG A 80 4.36 -15.75 2.22
N ALA A 81 4.57 -15.37 0.95
CA ALA A 81 3.74 -15.84 -0.15
C ALA A 81 4.04 -17.30 -0.51
N PRO A 82 3.04 -18.11 -0.86
CA PRO A 82 3.25 -19.42 -1.48
C PRO A 82 4.17 -19.35 -2.71
N ASP A 83 4.99 -20.38 -2.90
CA ASP A 83 5.82 -20.50 -4.11
C ASP A 83 4.94 -20.85 -5.32
N GLY A 84 5.31 -20.34 -6.50
CA GLY A 84 4.59 -20.61 -7.74
C GLY A 84 3.36 -19.72 -7.96
N LEU A 85 3.20 -18.63 -7.21
CA LEU A 85 2.14 -17.65 -7.45
C LEU A 85 2.49 -16.77 -8.64
N GLN A 86 1.59 -16.74 -9.63
CA GLN A 86 1.66 -15.82 -10.77
C GLN A 86 0.97 -14.48 -10.50
N ALA A 87 -0.01 -14.46 -9.60
CA ALA A 87 -0.75 -13.26 -9.24
C ALA A 87 -0.81 -13.08 -7.72
N LEU A 88 -0.91 -11.82 -7.29
CA LEU A 88 -0.99 -11.42 -5.89
C LEU A 88 -2.07 -10.33 -5.75
N ASP A 89 -3.11 -10.63 -4.99
CA ASP A 89 -4.10 -9.63 -4.56
C ASP A 89 -3.61 -8.99 -3.24
N LEU A 90 -3.55 -7.67 -3.22
CA LEU A 90 -2.89 -6.89 -2.18
C LEU A 90 -3.81 -5.75 -1.70
N THR A 91 -4.01 -5.64 -0.40
CA THR A 91 -4.63 -4.45 0.22
C THR A 91 -3.54 -3.48 0.66
N LEU A 92 -3.61 -2.24 0.19
CA LEU A 92 -2.70 -1.15 0.50
C LEU A 92 -3.40 -0.10 1.37
N ASN A 93 -2.73 0.37 2.43
CA ASN A 93 -3.16 1.48 3.26
C ASN A 93 -2.01 2.46 3.47
N LEU A 94 -2.22 3.72 3.14
CA LEU A 94 -1.24 4.81 3.28
C LEU A 94 -1.79 5.86 4.24
N LEU A 95 -1.11 6.03 5.37
CA LEU A 95 -1.33 7.12 6.30
C LEU A 95 -0.16 8.08 6.21
N VAL A 96 -0.36 9.20 5.53
CA VAL A 96 0.65 10.24 5.35
C VAL A 96 0.00 11.59 5.62
N TYR A 97 0.63 12.37 6.49
CA TYR A 97 0.20 13.74 6.81
C TYR A 97 0.88 14.72 5.86
N GLY A 98 0.14 15.74 5.41
CA GLY A 98 0.67 16.81 4.56
C GLY A 98 0.59 16.54 3.06
N LEU A 99 0.04 15.40 2.64
CA LEU A 99 -0.25 15.10 1.23
C LEU A 99 -1.75 14.91 1.03
N PRO A 100 -2.36 15.48 -0.03
CA PRO A 100 -3.75 15.24 -0.35
C PRO A 100 -3.95 13.80 -0.87
N HIS A 101 -5.17 13.28 -0.73
CA HIS A 101 -5.57 11.96 -1.17
C HIS A 101 -5.21 11.70 -2.65
N THR A 102 -5.47 12.68 -3.51
CA THR A 102 -5.15 12.59 -4.96
C THR A 102 -3.66 12.43 -5.24
N ALA A 103 -2.78 13.00 -4.39
CA ALA A 103 -1.35 12.78 -4.50
C ALA A 103 -0.97 11.37 -4.06
N LEU A 104 -1.56 10.86 -2.98
CA LEU A 104 -1.32 9.48 -2.51
C LEU A 104 -1.80 8.44 -3.52
N GLU A 105 -2.98 8.62 -4.09
CA GLU A 105 -3.52 7.77 -5.15
C GLU A 105 -2.61 7.72 -6.37
N ARG A 106 -2.17 8.89 -6.84
CA ARG A 106 -1.25 9.00 -7.97
C ARG A 106 0.08 8.31 -7.66
N ILE A 107 0.68 8.58 -6.50
CA ILE A 107 1.94 7.95 -6.08
C ILE A 107 1.78 6.43 -6.01
N ALA A 108 0.72 5.94 -5.37
CA ALA A 108 0.45 4.52 -5.22
C ALA A 108 0.36 3.80 -6.57
N THR A 109 -0.39 4.38 -7.50
CA THR A 109 -0.64 3.84 -8.84
C THR A 109 0.62 3.89 -9.71
N GLU A 110 1.30 5.04 -9.75
CA GLU A 110 2.52 5.21 -10.56
C GLU A 110 3.66 4.29 -10.09
N GLU A 111 3.93 4.22 -8.79
CA GLU A 111 5.01 3.40 -8.26
C GLU A 111 4.71 1.90 -8.43
N ALA A 112 3.44 1.51 -8.30
CA ALA A 112 3.03 0.13 -8.58
C ALA A 112 3.25 -0.23 -10.06
N ALA A 113 2.76 0.61 -10.97
CA ALA A 113 2.88 0.39 -12.41
C ALA A 113 4.35 0.37 -12.87
N LYS A 114 5.19 1.30 -12.39
CA LYS A 114 6.63 1.32 -12.68
C LYS A 114 7.31 0.03 -12.24
N LEU A 115 7.02 -0.46 -11.03
CA LEU A 115 7.63 -1.67 -10.51
C LEU A 115 7.15 -2.93 -11.21
N ALA A 116 5.85 -3.04 -11.50
CA ALA A 116 5.28 -4.14 -12.26
C ALA A 116 5.91 -4.22 -13.66
N ALA A 117 5.96 -3.09 -14.38
CA ALA A 117 6.54 -3.01 -15.72
C ALA A 117 8.03 -3.40 -15.74
N ARG A 118 8.82 -2.97 -14.75
CA ARG A 118 10.23 -3.37 -14.60
C ARG A 118 10.43 -4.89 -14.46
N ARG A 119 9.41 -5.61 -13.99
CA ARG A 119 9.40 -7.07 -13.83
C ARG A 119 8.64 -7.79 -14.96
N GLY A 120 8.23 -7.06 -16.01
CA GLY A 120 7.45 -7.59 -17.13
C GLY A 120 6.01 -7.97 -16.75
N GLY A 121 5.54 -7.52 -15.59
CA GLY A 121 4.19 -7.74 -15.08
C GLY A 121 3.28 -6.54 -15.26
N GLN A 122 2.07 -6.68 -14.72
CA GLN A 122 1.02 -5.66 -14.73
C GLN A 122 0.41 -5.54 -13.34
N VAL A 123 -0.22 -4.41 -13.06
CA VAL A 123 -0.97 -4.18 -11.83
C VAL A 123 -2.22 -3.37 -12.12
N ASP A 124 -3.35 -3.89 -11.65
CA ASP A 124 -4.62 -3.17 -11.64
C ASP A 124 -4.83 -2.61 -10.23
N THR A 125 -5.16 -1.32 -10.11
CA THR A 125 -5.40 -0.66 -8.82
C THR A 125 -6.85 -0.19 -8.75
N HIS A 126 -7.54 -0.59 -7.70
CA HIS A 126 -8.90 -0.17 -7.37
C HIS A 126 -8.88 0.57 -6.05
N THR A 127 -9.14 1.87 -6.08
CA THR A 127 -9.27 2.67 -4.85
C THR A 127 -10.45 2.16 -4.04
N ALA A 128 -10.23 1.81 -2.78
CA ALA A 128 -11.30 1.36 -1.91
C ALA A 128 -12.21 2.56 -1.64
N ALA A 129 -13.50 2.46 -1.98
CA ALA A 129 -14.46 3.51 -1.65
C ALA A 129 -14.42 3.75 -0.14
N HIS A 130 -14.21 5.01 0.28
CA HIS A 130 -14.24 5.39 1.67
C HIS A 130 -15.57 4.95 2.32
N HIS A 131 -15.57 3.81 2.99
CA HIS A 131 -16.61 3.49 3.96
C HIS A 131 -16.38 4.39 5.16
N HIS A 132 -16.93 5.59 5.09
CA HIS A 132 -17.29 6.33 6.29
C HIS A 132 -18.55 5.63 6.83
N PRO A 133 -18.49 4.82 7.91
CA PRO A 133 -19.72 4.51 8.60
C PRO A 133 -20.34 5.85 9.03
N PRO A 134 -21.62 6.13 8.72
CA PRO A 134 -22.27 7.30 9.28
C PRO A 134 -22.25 7.13 10.80
N GLY A 135 -21.50 7.99 11.48
CA GLY A 135 -21.58 8.14 12.92
C GLY A 135 -22.95 8.70 13.28
N GLU A 136 -23.97 7.84 13.32
CA GLU A 136 -25.18 8.10 14.08
C GLU A 136 -24.81 8.03 15.57
N HIS A 137 -24.47 9.17 16.16
CA HIS A 137 -24.75 9.41 17.57
C HIS A 137 -26.08 10.16 17.65
N PRO A 138 -27.22 9.47 17.88
CA PRO A 138 -28.35 10.16 18.47
C PRO A 138 -27.93 10.53 19.89
N HIS A 139 -27.75 11.83 20.14
CA HIS A 139 -27.85 12.34 21.50
C HIS A 139 -29.29 12.10 21.97
N ALA A 140 -29.50 10.95 22.62
CA ALA A 140 -30.58 10.75 23.56
C ALA A 140 -30.36 11.74 24.70
N GLY A 141 -31.37 12.56 24.95
CA GLY A 141 -31.23 13.78 25.73
C GLY A 141 -31.14 13.63 27.23
N GLU A 142 -31.11 14.80 27.85
CA GLU A 142 -31.68 15.16 29.15
C GLU A 142 -32.17 16.61 29.05
#